data_AF-A0A3D5ZGR2-F1
#
_entry.id   AF-A0A3D5ZGR2-F1
#
_cell.length_a   1.000
_cell.length_b   1.000
_cell.length_c   1.000
_cell.angle_alpha   90.00
_cell.angle_beta   90.00
_cell.angle_gamma   90.00
#
_symmetry.space_group_name_H-M   'P 1'
#
loop_
_entity.id
_entity.type
_entity.pdbx_description
1 polymer ?
#
loop_
_entity_poly.entity_id
_entity_poly.type
_entity_poly.pdbx_seq_one_letter_code
_entity_poly.pdbx_strand_id
1 'polypeptide(L)'
;DGQDHVSLLQYPSIRDRLIMLDGWSKTYAMTGWRMGYAVWPQALVDHAIRLAVNDHSCVNAASQYAGIAALNGPEAAVLDMVAQFDRRRQIIVDGLNKIDGISCRNSAG
;
A
#
# COMPACT_ATOMS: atom_id res chain seq x y z
N ASP A 1 -6.22 2.18 16.48
CA ASP A 1 -7.47 1.47 16.87
C ASP A 1 -7.31 -0.04 17.07
N GLY A 2 -6.07 -0.55 17.27
CA GLY A 2 -5.82 -1.95 17.65
C GLY A 2 -6.19 -3.00 16.60
N GLN A 3 -6.43 -2.59 15.35
CA GLN A 3 -6.72 -3.52 14.26
C GLN A 3 -5.46 -3.79 13.45
N ASP A 4 -5.20 -5.06 13.19
CA ASP A 4 -4.08 -5.50 12.36
C ASP A 4 -4.52 -5.65 10.90
N HIS A 5 -3.60 -5.36 9.98
CA HIS A 5 -3.82 -5.66 8.57
C HIS A 5 -3.80 -7.18 8.36
N VAL A 6 -4.88 -7.72 7.80
CA VAL A 6 -4.99 -9.13 7.42
C VAL A 6 -4.93 -9.26 5.91
N SER A 7 -3.80 -9.73 5.39
CA SER A 7 -3.67 -10.03 3.96
C SER A 7 -4.50 -11.24 3.58
N LEU A 8 -5.25 -11.15 2.48
CA LEU A 8 -5.99 -12.28 1.92
C LEU A 8 -5.09 -13.43 1.47
N LEU A 9 -3.78 -13.18 1.30
CA LEU A 9 -2.80 -14.24 1.05
C LEU A 9 -2.73 -15.23 2.22
N GLN A 10 -3.22 -14.92 3.41
CA GLN A 10 -3.22 -15.86 4.53
C GLN A 10 -4.19 -17.03 4.34
N TYR A 11 -5.15 -16.96 3.41
CA TYR A 11 -6.19 -17.98 3.21
C TYR A 11 -5.84 -18.92 2.03
N PRO A 12 -5.36 -20.16 2.27
CA PRO A 12 -4.93 -21.06 1.19
C PRO A 12 -6.03 -21.39 0.19
N SER A 13 -7.29 -21.46 0.66
CA SER A 13 -8.48 -21.79 -0.14
C SER A 13 -8.81 -20.83 -1.29
N ILE A 14 -8.16 -19.65 -1.33
CA ILE A 14 -8.39 -18.65 -2.38
C ILE A 14 -7.11 -18.21 -3.10
N ARG A 15 -5.94 -18.73 -2.72
CA ARG A 15 -4.63 -18.27 -3.24
C ARG A 15 -4.48 -18.48 -4.74
N ASP A 16 -5.09 -19.53 -5.27
CA ASP A 16 -5.08 -19.88 -6.69
C ASP A 16 -5.86 -18.90 -7.59
N ARG A 17 -6.66 -18.03 -6.99
CA ARG A 17 -7.50 -17.03 -7.68
C ARG A 17 -7.36 -15.62 -7.12
N LEU A 18 -6.35 -15.39 -6.27
CA LEU A 18 -6.09 -14.10 -5.62
C LEU A 18 -4.87 -13.43 -6.26
N ILE A 19 -5.04 -12.18 -6.67
CA ILE A 19 -3.93 -11.29 -7.06
C ILE A 19 -3.80 -10.24 -5.96
N MET A 20 -2.63 -10.15 -5.33
CA MET A 20 -2.32 -9.10 -4.36
C MET A 20 -1.52 -8.00 -5.05
N LEU A 21 -1.89 -6.74 -4.83
CA LEU A 21 -1.17 -5.57 -5.32
C LEU A 21 -0.68 -4.74 -4.14
N ASP A 22 0.55 -4.25 -4.21
CA ASP A 22 1.11 -3.39 -3.18
C ASP A 22 2.25 -2.52 -3.75
N GLY A 23 2.80 -1.57 -2.98
CA GLY A 23 3.90 -0.74 -3.44
C GLY A 23 4.36 0.35 -2.48
N TRP A 24 5.32 1.15 -2.94
CA TRP A 24 6.05 2.10 -2.09
C TRP A 24 5.41 3.49 -1.97
N SER A 25 4.39 3.76 -2.79
CA SER A 25 3.82 5.10 -2.94
C SER A 25 3.34 5.72 -1.63
N LYS A 26 2.78 4.90 -0.73
CA LYS A 26 2.16 5.38 0.52
C LYS A 26 3.07 5.14 1.71
N THR A 27 3.49 3.89 1.92
CA THR A 27 4.34 3.47 3.04
C THR A 27 5.62 4.29 3.14
N TYR A 28 6.27 4.57 1.99
CA TYR A 28 7.56 5.24 1.95
C TYR A 28 7.51 6.65 1.35
N ALA A 29 6.31 7.23 1.19
CA ALA A 29 6.10 8.52 0.53
C ALA A 29 6.71 8.62 -0.89
N MET A 30 6.77 7.50 -1.62
CA MET A 30 7.41 7.42 -2.94
C MET A 30 6.43 7.57 -4.11
N THR A 31 5.41 8.43 -4.00
CA THR A 31 4.34 8.59 -5.02
C THR A 31 4.89 8.87 -6.42
N GLY A 32 5.90 9.72 -6.54
CA GLY A 32 6.56 10.10 -7.79
C GLY A 32 7.50 9.06 -8.39
N TRP A 33 7.83 8.00 -7.64
CA TRP A 33 8.82 6.98 -8.07
C TRP A 33 8.21 5.88 -8.95
N ARG A 34 6.87 5.84 -9.01
CA ARG A 34 6.07 4.99 -9.92
C ARG A 34 6.45 3.51 -9.84
N MET A 35 6.42 2.97 -8.62
CA MET A 35 6.72 1.57 -8.36
C MET A 35 5.63 0.89 -7.52
N GLY A 36 5.31 -0.33 -7.92
CA GLY A 36 4.56 -1.30 -7.15
C GLY A 36 4.98 -2.71 -7.54
N TYR A 37 4.40 -3.69 -6.87
CA TYR A 37 4.58 -5.09 -7.16
C TYR A 37 3.25 -5.83 -6.99
N ALA A 38 3.21 -7.06 -7.47
CA ALA A 38 2.04 -7.88 -7.39
C ALA A 38 2.43 -9.35 -7.17
N VAL A 39 1.61 -10.05 -6.39
CA VAL A 39 1.70 -11.50 -6.23
C VAL A 39 0.54 -12.11 -7.01
N TRP A 40 0.88 -13.00 -7.96
CA TRP A 40 -0.08 -13.61 -8.87
C TRP A 40 -0.16 -15.13 -8.63
N PRO A 41 -1.32 -15.76 -8.90
CA PRO A 41 -1.39 -17.21 -9.02
C PRO A 41 -0.45 -17.70 -10.13
N GLN A 42 0.22 -18.84 -9.90
CA GLN A 42 1.22 -19.37 -10.83
C GLN A 42 0.71 -19.50 -12.27
N ALA A 43 -0.55 -19.91 -12.45
CA ALA A 43 -1.19 -20.07 -13.75
C ALA A 43 -1.34 -18.74 -14.53
N LEU A 44 -1.24 -17.59 -13.87
CA LEU A 44 -1.38 -16.26 -14.46
C LEU A 44 -0.04 -15.53 -14.65
N VAL A 45 1.07 -16.04 -14.10
CA VAL A 45 2.37 -15.36 -14.11
C VAL A 45 2.85 -15.07 -15.53
N ASP A 46 2.78 -16.05 -16.44
CA ASP A 46 3.23 -15.86 -17.83
C ASP A 46 2.38 -14.82 -18.57
N HIS A 47 1.08 -14.78 -18.28
CA HIS A 47 0.18 -13.76 -18.84
C HIS A 47 0.49 -12.37 -18.29
N ALA A 48 0.76 -12.25 -16.99
CA ALA A 48 1.14 -10.99 -16.36
C ALA A 48 2.49 -10.47 -16.90
N ILE A 49 3.49 -11.34 -17.08
CA ILE A 49 4.77 -10.98 -17.68
C ILE A 49 4.57 -10.49 -19.12
N ARG A 50 3.79 -11.22 -19.93
CA ARG A 50 3.48 -10.79 -21.31
C ARG A 50 2.80 -9.42 -21.33
N LEU A 51 1.84 -9.18 -20.45
CA LEU A 51 1.19 -7.89 -20.33
C LEU A 51 2.20 -6.80 -19.98
N ALA A 52 2.99 -6.99 -18.91
CA ALA A 52 3.97 -6.00 -18.43
C ALA A 52 5.01 -5.63 -19.51
N VAL A 53 5.54 -6.63 -20.23
CA VAL A 53 6.52 -6.40 -21.30
C VAL A 53 5.92 -5.55 -22.43
N ASN A 54 4.66 -5.79 -22.82
CA ASN A 54 4.01 -5.06 -23.91
C ASN A 54 3.43 -3.70 -23.49
N ASP A 55 3.13 -3.51 -22.20
CA ASP A 55 2.52 -2.29 -21.67
C ASP A 55 3.56 -1.25 -21.24
N HIS A 56 4.57 -1.66 -20.47
CA HIS A 56 5.56 -0.74 -19.89
C HIS A 56 7.00 -1.24 -19.91
N SER A 57 7.26 -2.41 -20.52
CA SER A 57 8.58 -3.06 -20.63
C SER A 57 9.21 -3.45 -19.29
N CYS A 58 9.60 -2.47 -18.47
CA CYS A 58 10.21 -2.66 -17.17
C CYS A 58 10.02 -1.44 -16.27
N VAL A 59 10.16 -1.63 -14.96
CA VAL A 59 10.20 -0.52 -14.02
C VAL A 59 11.59 0.13 -14.07
N ASN A 60 11.62 1.46 -13.99
CA ASN A 60 12.85 2.24 -13.92
C ASN A 60 13.85 1.68 -12.87
N ALA A 61 15.10 1.47 -13.28
CA ALA A 61 16.12 0.85 -12.45
C ALA A 61 16.44 1.66 -11.17
N ALA A 62 16.52 2.99 -11.28
CA ALA A 62 16.80 3.86 -10.13
C ALA A 62 15.72 3.73 -9.03
N SER A 63 14.46 3.66 -9.43
CA SER A 63 13.34 3.36 -8.57
C SER A 63 13.56 2.01 -7.92
N GLN A 64 13.82 0.94 -8.67
CA GLN A 64 14.05 -0.40 -8.07
C GLN A 64 15.12 -0.39 -6.98
N TYR A 65 16.26 0.30 -7.19
CA TYR A 65 17.28 0.48 -6.16
C TYR A 65 16.80 1.28 -4.95
N ALA A 66 16.02 2.36 -5.16
CA ALA A 66 15.40 3.10 -4.06
C ALA A 66 14.38 2.24 -3.29
N GLY A 67 13.64 1.36 -3.97
CA GLY A 67 12.72 0.41 -3.34
C GLY A 67 13.45 -0.59 -2.43
N ILE A 68 14.61 -1.10 -2.87
CA ILE A 68 15.49 -1.94 -2.05
C ILE A 68 15.98 -1.17 -0.82
N ALA A 69 16.43 0.07 -1.00
CA ALA A 69 16.87 0.91 0.11
C ALA A 69 15.74 1.21 1.11
N ALA A 70 14.51 1.39 0.63
CA ALA A 70 13.33 1.59 1.46
C ALA A 70 12.96 0.33 2.26
N LEU A 71 13.05 -0.87 1.67
CA LEU A 71 12.77 -2.14 2.37
C LEU A 71 13.82 -2.50 3.42
N ASN A 72 15.10 -2.27 3.11
CA ASN A 72 16.21 -2.63 4.00
C ASN A 72 16.60 -1.50 4.97
N GLY A 73 16.00 -0.32 4.80
CA GLY A 73 16.29 0.86 5.59
C GLY A 73 15.56 0.88 6.94
N PRO A 74 15.80 1.91 7.77
CA PRO A 74 15.12 2.06 9.04
C PRO A 74 13.64 2.41 8.86
N GLU A 75 12.79 1.80 9.69
CA GLU A 75 11.33 2.02 9.65
C GLU A 75 10.86 3.30 10.37
N ALA A 76 11.77 3.99 11.09
CA ALA A 76 11.43 5.14 11.93
C ALA A 76 10.62 6.22 11.18
N ALA A 77 11.01 6.54 9.94
CA ALA A 77 10.30 7.53 9.14
C ALA A 77 8.86 7.09 8.79
N VAL A 78 8.63 5.79 8.59
CA VAL A 78 7.28 5.24 8.32
C VAL A 78 6.43 5.36 9.58
N LEU A 79 6.97 4.96 10.73
CA LEU A 79 6.27 5.05 12.01
C LEU A 79 5.92 6.50 12.38
N ASP A 80 6.84 7.43 12.14
CA ASP A 80 6.59 8.87 12.33
C ASP A 80 5.46 9.35 11.41
N MET A 81 5.45 8.95 10.14
CA MET A 81 4.36 9.30 9.22
C MET A 81 3.02 8.74 9.67
N VAL A 82 2.96 7.48 10.13
CA VAL A 82 1.75 6.87 10.68
C VAL A 82 1.22 7.67 11.87
N ALA A 83 2.09 8.05 12.81
CA ALA A 83 1.70 8.89 13.95
C ALA A 83 1.16 10.26 13.53
N GLN A 84 1.76 10.90 12.51
CA GLN A 84 1.25 12.15 11.96
C GLN A 84 -0.10 12.00 11.26
N PHE A 85 -0.31 10.91 10.51
CA PHE A 85 -1.60 10.64 9.88
C PHE A 85 -2.69 10.38 10.91
N ASP A 86 -2.39 9.65 11.98
CA ASP A 86 -3.34 9.40 13.07
C ASP A 86 -3.77 10.70 13.77
N ARG A 87 -2.80 11.57 14.10
CA ARG A 87 -3.10 12.89 14.67
C ARG A 87 -3.97 13.74 13.77
N ARG A 88 -3.70 13.76 12.46
CA ARG A 88 -4.49 14.52 11.47
C ARG A 88 -5.90 13.94 11.34
N ARG A 89 -6.03 12.62 11.32
CA ARG A 89 -7.31 11.91 11.29
C ARG A 89 -8.19 12.33 12.46
N GLN A 90 -7.65 12.31 13.68
CA GLN A 90 -8.40 12.71 14.89
C GLN A 90 -8.94 14.14 14.78
N ILE A 91 -8.09 15.11 14.37
CA ILE A 91 -8.49 16.51 14.19
C ILE A 91 -9.65 16.64 13.19
N ILE A 92 -9.57 15.93 12.06
CA ILE A 92 -10.58 16.00 11.00
C ILE A 92 -11.88 15.34 11.46
N VAL A 93 -11.83 14.12 12.00
CA VAL A 93 -13.01 13.37 12.45
C VAL A 93 -13.73 14.13 13.57
N ASP A 94 -12.99 14.62 14.57
CA ASP A 94 -13.57 15.39 15.68
C ASP A 94 -14.12 16.73 15.21
N GLY A 95 -13.44 17.40 14.27
CA GLY A 95 -13.89 18.66 13.70
C GLY A 95 -15.19 18.50 12.91
N LEU A 96 -15.28 17.48 12.06
CA LEU A 96 -16.47 17.21 11.25
C LEU A 96 -17.68 16.82 12.11
N ASN A 97 -17.48 15.98 13.13
CA ASN A 97 -18.55 15.55 14.02
C ASN A 97 -19.08 16.65 14.97
N LYS A 98 -18.43 17.82 15.03
CA LYS A 98 -18.93 18.99 15.77
C LYS A 98 -19.90 19.86 14.95
N ILE A 99 -20.00 19.63 13.64
CA ILE A 99 -20.88 20.41 12.76
C ILE A 99 -22.26 19.75 12.76
N ASP A 100 -23.29 20.53 13.08
CA ASP A 100 -24.67 20.02 13.10
C ASP A 100 -25.08 19.47 11.72
N GLY A 101 -25.72 18.30 11.72
CA GLY A 101 -26.09 17.58 10.51
C GLY A 101 -24.95 16.84 9.77
N ILE A 102 -23.71 16.85 10.27
CA ILE A 102 -22.58 16.10 9.68
C ILE A 102 -22.19 14.91 10.58
N SER A 103 -22.01 13.75 9.96
CA SER A 103 -21.45 12.57 10.62
C SER A 103 -20.21 12.06 9.88
N CYS A 104 -19.10 11.89 10.58
CA CYS A 104 -17.86 11.34 10.07
C CYS A 104 -17.46 10.11 10.86
N ARG A 105 -17.37 8.96 10.18
CA ARG A 105 -16.92 7.72 10.80
C ARG A 105 -15.41 7.77 11.01
N ASN A 106 -14.96 7.26 12.15
CA ASN A 106 -13.54 7.06 12.37
C ASN A 106 -12.98 5.94 11.46
N SER A 107 -11.97 6.26 10.64
CA SER A 107 -11.26 5.29 9.79
C SER A 107 -10.21 4.49 10.59
N ALA A 108 -10.15 3.18 10.36
CA ALA A 108 -9.21 2.29 11.05
C ALA A 108 -7.80 2.26 10.43
N GLY A 109 -7.61 2.90 9.27
CA GLY A 109 -6.39 2.96 8.47
C GLY A 109 -6.66 3.69 7.16
#